data_AF-A0A1F8M5L9-F1
#
_entry.id   AF-A0A1F8M5L9-F1
#
_cell.length_a   1.000
_cell.length_b   1.000
_cell.length_c   1.000
_cell.angle_alpha   90.00
_cell.angle_beta   90.00
_cell.angle_gamma   90.00
#
_symmetry.space_group_name_H-M   'P 1'
#
loop_
_entity.id
_entity.type
_entity.pdbx_description
1 polymer ?
#
loop_
_entity_poly.entity_id
_entity_poly.type
_entity_poly.pdbx_seq_one_letter_code
_entity_poly.pdbx_strand_id
1 'polypeptide(L)'
;MLILILSISASILIVPDVYIHPVSPAYKKTRPLWEDASYAPQKRVKALYNKRNCNFSCADYTIIESRGKNMDTKIEEMLAKMERSRAELNAALDTVAPQTEIYPSWKVKQVMDHIAGWDELVSSSLRAYKKGKSPSKMVAEGIDRYNAESVARRKEMSLVQSRQEYDAARGRVIQELRELPPEMLTQKYPAPWGGECTISSIVRIFVSHEQEHAKQIEEVLKDSIPGN
;
A
#
# COMPACT_ATOMS: atom_id res chain seq x y z
N MET A 1 -2.00 1.74 -79.24
CA MET A 1 -1.69 0.36 -78.78
C MET A 1 -0.73 0.47 -77.61
N LEU A 2 -1.10 -0.13 -76.47
CA LEU A 2 -0.32 -0.59 -75.30
C LEU A 2 0.96 0.19 -74.89
N ILE A 3 1.04 0.80 -73.69
CA ILE A 3 1.26 0.22 -72.34
C ILE A 3 2.63 -0.48 -72.21
N LEU A 4 3.49 0.11 -71.34
CA LEU A 4 4.61 -0.41 -70.51
C LEU A 4 5.60 -1.42 -71.16
N ILE A 5 6.88 -1.55 -70.79
CA ILE A 5 7.49 -1.75 -69.46
C ILE A 5 9.03 -1.56 -69.55
N LEU A 6 9.68 -1.41 -68.37
CA LEU A 6 11.04 -1.81 -67.97
C LEU A 6 12.21 -0.82 -68.18
N SER A 7 12.77 -0.28 -67.09
CA SER A 7 13.91 -0.95 -66.40
C SER A 7 14.51 -0.11 -65.27
N ILE A 8 15.06 -0.85 -64.31
CA ILE A 8 15.61 -0.49 -63.00
C ILE A 8 17.06 0.01 -63.12
N SER A 9 17.49 0.98 -62.29
CA SER A 9 18.86 0.95 -61.73
C SER A 9 19.07 1.89 -60.53
N ALA A 10 19.52 1.25 -59.45
CA ALA A 10 20.52 1.67 -58.45
C ALA A 10 20.22 2.81 -57.46
N SER A 11 20.03 2.38 -56.22
CA SER A 11 20.02 3.11 -54.96
C SER A 11 21.35 3.81 -54.65
N ILE A 12 21.28 5.05 -54.17
CA ILE A 12 22.36 5.73 -53.43
C ILE A 12 21.88 5.90 -51.98
N LEU A 13 22.66 5.34 -51.06
CA LEU A 13 22.53 5.49 -49.61
C LEU A 13 22.81 6.95 -49.20
N ILE A 14 21.86 7.59 -48.52
CA ILE A 14 22.10 8.77 -47.69
C ILE A 14 21.40 8.52 -46.35
N VAL A 15 22.20 8.39 -45.29
CA VAL A 15 21.74 8.31 -43.90
C VAL A 15 21.59 9.74 -43.39
N PRO A 16 20.46 10.16 -42.81
CA PRO A 16 20.42 11.41 -42.05
C PRO A 16 20.88 11.18 -40.61
N ASP A 17 21.80 12.04 -40.21
CA ASP A 17 22.39 12.18 -38.88
C ASP A 17 21.31 12.45 -37.82
N VAL A 18 21.29 11.65 -36.75
CA VAL A 18 20.32 11.78 -35.65
C VAL A 18 20.87 12.77 -34.63
N TYR A 19 20.32 13.98 -34.62
CA TYR A 19 20.60 15.00 -33.62
C TYR A 19 19.81 14.68 -32.33
N ILE A 20 20.50 14.15 -31.30
CA ILE A 20 19.91 13.91 -29.97
C ILE A 20 20.04 15.18 -29.13
N HIS A 21 18.91 15.75 -28.71
CA HIS A 21 18.88 16.83 -27.73
C HIS A 21 19.33 16.35 -26.34
N PRO A 22 20.06 17.19 -25.57
CA PRO A 22 20.46 16.86 -24.20
C PRO A 22 19.27 17.01 -23.23
N VAL A 23 19.01 15.95 -22.47
CA VAL A 23 18.02 15.92 -21.39
C VAL A 23 18.58 16.65 -20.16
N SER A 24 17.89 17.69 -19.69
CA SER A 24 18.15 18.42 -18.43
C SER A 24 17.26 17.87 -17.29
N PRO A 25 17.46 18.22 -16.00
CA PRO A 25 18.00 17.30 -15.02
C PRO A 25 16.96 16.76 -14.01
N ALA A 26 17.21 15.53 -13.57
CA ALA A 26 16.88 14.98 -12.25
C ALA A 26 15.57 15.43 -11.59
N TYR A 27 14.46 14.78 -11.97
CA TYR A 27 13.29 14.68 -11.12
C TYR A 27 13.64 13.83 -9.89
N LYS A 28 13.87 14.45 -8.73
CA LYS A 28 14.07 13.72 -7.46
C LYS A 28 12.75 13.06 -7.04
N LYS A 29 12.57 11.79 -7.40
CA LYS A 29 11.58 10.91 -6.76
C LYS A 29 11.92 10.82 -5.27
N THR A 30 11.06 11.36 -4.41
CA THR A 30 11.07 11.03 -2.98
C THR A 30 10.73 9.54 -2.85
N ARG A 31 11.70 8.73 -2.42
CA ARG A 31 11.58 7.28 -2.24
C ARG A 31 10.63 6.95 -1.07
N PRO A 32 9.64 6.07 -1.22
CA PRO A 32 8.82 5.58 -0.11
C PRO A 32 9.64 4.73 0.89
N LEU A 33 9.24 4.78 2.16
CA LEU A 33 10.01 4.34 3.33
C LEU A 33 10.16 2.80 3.54
N TRP A 34 9.75 1.95 2.61
CA TRP A 34 9.72 0.48 2.82
C TRP A 34 10.29 -0.34 1.64
N GLU A 35 11.02 0.29 0.72
CA GLU A 35 11.67 -0.31 -0.47
C GLU A 35 12.74 -1.40 -0.20
N ASP A 36 12.85 -1.96 1.02
CA ASP A 36 13.85 -2.98 1.39
C ASP A 36 13.27 -4.38 1.70
N ALA A 37 12.01 -4.67 1.36
CA ALA A 37 11.44 -6.02 1.51
C ALA A 37 11.34 -6.76 0.17
N SER A 38 12.48 -7.24 -0.34
CA SER A 38 12.50 -8.28 -1.37
C SER A 38 12.09 -9.64 -0.77
N TYR A 39 10.96 -10.20 -1.19
CA TYR A 39 10.53 -11.55 -0.83
C TYR A 39 11.44 -12.60 -1.51
N ALA A 40 12.18 -13.35 -0.67
CA ALA A 40 12.98 -14.57 -0.88
C ALA A 40 14.37 -14.51 -1.60
N PRO A 41 15.37 -15.34 -1.21
CA PRO A 41 15.91 -15.68 0.11
C PRO A 41 17.26 -14.98 0.39
N GLN A 42 17.53 -14.76 1.67
CA GLN A 42 18.56 -13.91 2.23
C GLN A 42 20.01 -14.27 1.85
N LYS A 43 20.69 -13.40 1.07
CA LYS A 43 22.17 -13.29 1.12
C LYS A 43 22.74 -11.87 1.22
N ARG A 44 21.92 -10.82 1.11
CA ARG A 44 22.38 -9.43 1.28
C ARG A 44 21.79 -8.68 2.47
N VAL A 45 20.94 -9.34 3.25
CA VAL A 45 20.22 -8.77 4.40
C VAL A 45 21.04 -8.85 5.70
N LYS A 46 21.95 -9.84 5.81
CA LYS A 46 22.70 -10.10 7.05
C LYS A 46 23.73 -9.02 7.41
N ALA A 47 24.17 -8.22 6.45
CA ALA A 47 25.18 -7.17 6.68
C ALA A 47 24.58 -5.85 7.21
N LEU A 48 23.27 -5.62 7.03
CA LEU A 48 22.58 -4.41 7.49
C LEU A 48 21.77 -4.65 8.78
N TYR A 49 21.34 -5.88 9.03
CA TYR A 49 20.52 -6.24 10.20
C TYR A 49 21.26 -6.27 11.54
N ASN A 50 22.59 -6.48 11.57
CA ASN A 50 23.33 -6.64 12.83
C ASN A 50 23.89 -5.35 13.43
N LYS A 51 23.68 -4.17 12.82
CA LYS A 51 24.38 -2.94 13.24
C LYS A 51 23.53 -1.81 13.81
N ARG A 52 22.19 -1.83 13.76
CA ARG A 52 21.38 -0.75 14.37
C ARG A 52 20.07 -1.28 14.96
N ASN A 53 19.90 -0.98 16.25
CA ASN A 53 18.70 -1.18 17.07
C ASN A 53 17.38 -1.04 16.29
N CYS A 54 16.50 -2.04 16.47
CA CYS A 54 15.11 -2.02 16.05
C CYS A 54 14.40 -0.76 16.58
N ASN A 55 14.17 0.21 15.69
CA ASN A 55 13.24 1.31 15.89
C ASN A 55 12.46 1.49 14.59
N PHE A 56 11.26 0.91 14.51
CA PHE A 56 10.23 1.39 13.57
C PHE A 56 9.80 2.77 14.08
N SER A 57 10.55 3.79 13.69
CA SER A 57 10.36 5.14 14.20
C SER A 57 9.23 5.81 13.44
N CYS A 58 8.06 5.92 14.07
CA CYS A 58 7.00 6.83 13.61
C CYS A 58 7.35 8.31 13.85
N ALA A 59 8.62 8.63 14.12
CA ALA A 59 9.11 9.98 14.40
C ALA A 59 9.21 10.76 13.10
N ASP A 60 8.07 11.30 12.69
CA ASP A 60 8.02 12.72 12.39
C ASP A 60 6.60 13.21 12.65
N TYR A 61 6.45 14.51 12.84
CA TYR A 61 5.21 15.30 13.02
C TYR A 61 4.81 15.64 14.45
N THR A 62 5.21 16.86 14.78
CA THR A 62 4.90 17.70 15.93
C THR A 62 3.40 17.88 16.13
N ILE A 63 2.98 17.84 17.39
CA ILE A 63 1.63 18.07 17.88
C ILE A 63 1.28 19.55 17.73
N ILE A 64 0.22 19.88 16.98
CA ILE A 64 -0.42 21.21 17.03
C ILE A 64 -1.64 21.08 17.95
N GLU A 65 -1.59 21.76 19.10
CA GLU A 65 -2.69 21.84 20.04
C GLU A 65 -3.94 22.41 19.36
N SER A 66 -4.94 21.58 19.08
CA SER A 66 -6.22 22.03 18.55
C SER A 66 -7.35 21.52 19.45
N ARG A 67 -8.19 22.45 19.94
CA ARG A 67 -9.27 22.16 20.89
C ARG A 67 -10.53 21.62 20.17
N GLY A 68 -11.19 20.64 20.79
CA GLY A 68 -12.59 20.20 20.57
C GLY A 68 -13.10 20.18 19.12
N LYS A 69 -13.64 21.30 18.65
CA LYS A 69 -14.23 21.44 17.30
C LYS A 69 -13.24 21.17 16.16
N ASN A 70 -11.96 21.46 16.37
CA ASN A 70 -10.91 21.20 15.38
C ASN A 70 -10.53 19.72 15.32
N MET A 71 -10.76 18.94 16.38
CA MET A 71 -10.43 17.52 16.43
C MET A 71 -11.49 16.65 15.76
N ASP A 72 -12.78 16.96 15.93
CA ASP A 72 -13.84 16.28 15.19
C ASP A 72 -13.64 16.46 13.68
N THR A 73 -13.33 17.70 13.27
CA THR A 73 -12.95 18.01 11.88
C THR A 73 -11.72 17.21 11.43
N LYS A 74 -10.73 17.04 12.32
CA LYS A 74 -9.53 16.25 12.05
C LYS A 74 -9.84 14.77 11.84
N ILE A 75 -10.73 14.20 12.63
CA ILE A 75 -11.20 12.81 12.48
C ILE A 75 -11.89 12.67 11.12
N GLU A 76 -12.85 13.53 10.80
CA GLU A 76 -13.55 13.47 9.52
C GLU A 76 -12.62 13.64 8.31
N GLU A 77 -11.61 14.52 8.38
CA GLU A 77 -10.56 14.63 7.37
C GLU A 77 -9.74 13.33 7.21
N MET A 78 -9.45 12.65 8.30
CA MET A 78 -8.72 11.36 8.29
C MET A 78 -9.59 10.25 7.69
N LEU A 79 -10.87 10.19 8.09
CA LEU A 79 -11.83 9.22 7.57
C LEU A 79 -12.03 9.40 6.06
N ALA A 80 -12.23 10.63 5.59
CA ALA A 80 -12.36 10.92 4.17
C ALA A 80 -11.14 10.49 3.35
N LYS A 81 -9.93 10.55 3.91
CA LYS A 81 -8.72 10.03 3.27
C LYS A 81 -8.70 8.50 3.19
N MET A 82 -9.10 7.82 4.26
CA MET A 82 -9.19 6.35 4.29
C MET A 82 -10.28 5.80 3.37
N GLU A 83 -11.42 6.50 3.27
CA GLU A 83 -12.48 6.15 2.33
C GLU A 83 -12.01 6.32 0.88
N ARG A 84 -11.31 7.42 0.59
CA ARG A 84 -10.74 7.66 -0.74
C ARG A 84 -9.72 6.59 -1.13
N SER A 85 -8.76 6.26 -0.26
CA SER A 85 -7.76 5.23 -0.56
C SER A 85 -8.37 3.84 -0.73
N ARG A 86 -9.41 3.52 0.05
CA ARG A 86 -10.17 2.27 -0.12
C ARG A 86 -10.91 2.24 -1.45
N ALA A 87 -11.50 3.35 -1.87
CA ALA A 87 -12.18 3.45 -3.15
C ALA A 87 -11.19 3.30 -4.33
N GLU A 88 -10.02 3.93 -4.24
CA GLU A 88 -8.92 3.78 -5.21
C GLU A 88 -8.48 2.32 -5.33
N LEU A 89 -8.24 1.65 -4.21
CA LEU A 89 -7.88 0.23 -4.20
C LEU A 89 -9.00 -0.68 -4.73
N ASN A 90 -10.25 -0.44 -4.36
CA ASN A 90 -11.39 -1.21 -4.89
C ASN A 90 -11.50 -1.07 -6.40
N ALA A 91 -11.36 0.16 -6.93
CA ALA A 91 -11.36 0.40 -8.36
C ALA A 91 -10.24 -0.38 -9.07
N ALA A 92 -9.03 -0.41 -8.51
CA ALA A 92 -7.93 -1.20 -9.06
C ALA A 92 -8.22 -2.71 -9.02
N LEU A 93 -8.70 -3.23 -7.88
CA LEU A 93 -9.06 -4.65 -7.73
C LEU A 93 -10.12 -5.09 -8.74
N ASP A 94 -11.08 -4.22 -9.06
CA ASP A 94 -12.18 -4.50 -9.99
C ASP A 94 -11.74 -4.46 -11.47
N THR A 95 -10.54 -3.94 -11.77
CA THR A 95 -9.99 -3.90 -13.15
C THR A 95 -9.30 -5.20 -13.58
N VAL A 96 -9.01 -6.10 -12.64
CA VAL A 96 -8.30 -7.35 -12.90
C VAL A 96 -9.18 -8.57 -12.62
N ALA A 97 -8.95 -9.66 -13.35
CA ALA A 97 -9.67 -10.90 -13.09
C ALA A 97 -9.32 -11.45 -11.69
N PRO A 98 -10.26 -12.08 -10.96
CA PRO A 98 -9.98 -12.60 -9.61
C PRO A 98 -8.83 -13.61 -9.53
N GLN A 99 -8.51 -14.27 -10.66
CA GLN A 99 -7.43 -15.25 -10.75
C GLN A 99 -6.09 -14.66 -11.18
N THR A 100 -6.03 -13.37 -11.53
CA THR A 100 -4.79 -12.67 -11.87
C THR A 100 -3.85 -12.71 -10.68
N GLU A 101 -2.62 -13.13 -10.93
CA GLU A 101 -1.55 -13.09 -9.95
C GLU A 101 -1.05 -11.65 -9.82
N ILE A 102 -1.17 -11.07 -8.62
CA ILE A 102 -0.74 -9.70 -8.30
C ILE A 102 0.67 -9.71 -7.73
N TYR A 103 0.97 -10.70 -6.89
CA TYR A 103 2.31 -11.02 -6.40
C TYR A 103 2.51 -12.52 -6.53
N PRO A 104 3.75 -13.04 -6.48
CA PRO A 104 3.99 -14.48 -6.53
C PRO A 104 3.08 -15.25 -5.57
N SER A 105 2.23 -16.14 -6.09
CA SER A 105 1.23 -16.93 -5.37
C SER A 105 0.04 -16.18 -4.76
N TRP A 106 -0.06 -14.85 -4.89
CA TRP A 106 -1.15 -14.03 -4.35
C TRP A 106 -2.00 -13.45 -5.47
N LYS A 107 -3.28 -13.81 -5.44
CA LYS A 107 -4.31 -13.27 -6.33
C LYS A 107 -5.12 -12.21 -5.59
N VAL A 108 -6.09 -11.61 -6.28
CA VAL A 108 -7.03 -10.59 -5.74
C VAL A 108 -7.56 -10.95 -4.36
N LYS A 109 -7.95 -12.21 -4.14
CA LYS A 109 -8.45 -12.68 -2.84
C LYS A 109 -7.39 -12.55 -1.72
N GLN A 110 -6.16 -13.00 -1.97
CA GLN A 110 -5.08 -12.91 -0.97
C GLN A 110 -4.70 -11.45 -0.68
N VAL A 111 -4.83 -10.57 -1.68
CA VAL A 111 -4.67 -9.12 -1.47
C VAL A 111 -5.73 -8.61 -0.48
N MET A 112 -7.01 -8.90 -0.71
CA MET A 112 -8.06 -8.49 0.23
C MET A 112 -7.89 -9.11 1.63
N ASP A 113 -7.54 -10.39 1.70
CA ASP A 113 -7.40 -11.13 2.97
C ASP A 113 -6.28 -10.56 3.87
N HIS A 114 -5.17 -10.11 3.29
CA HIS A 114 -4.09 -9.51 4.08
C HIS A 114 -4.48 -8.10 4.57
N ILE A 115 -5.16 -7.30 3.74
CA ILE A 115 -5.61 -5.96 4.11
C ILE A 115 -6.65 -6.04 5.22
N ALA A 116 -7.58 -7.00 5.12
CA ALA A 116 -8.53 -7.30 6.18
C ALA A 116 -7.84 -7.64 7.50
N GLY A 117 -6.73 -8.39 7.46
CA GLY A 117 -5.89 -8.65 8.64
C GLY A 117 -5.37 -7.37 9.30
N TRP A 118 -4.78 -6.46 8.52
CA TRP A 118 -4.29 -5.19 9.06
C TRP A 118 -5.41 -4.31 9.64
N ASP A 119 -6.57 -4.26 8.97
CA ASP A 119 -7.75 -3.53 9.48
C ASP A 119 -8.27 -4.14 10.81
N GLU A 120 -8.27 -5.46 10.96
CA GLU A 120 -8.61 -6.14 12.23
C GLU A 120 -7.61 -5.83 13.35
N LEU A 121 -6.31 -5.87 13.03
CA LEU A 121 -5.27 -5.58 14.01
C LEU A 121 -5.35 -4.13 14.49
N VAL A 122 -5.54 -3.17 13.58
CA VAL A 122 -5.61 -1.76 13.96
C VAL A 122 -6.91 -1.47 14.71
N SER A 123 -8.06 -1.99 14.28
CA SER A 123 -9.34 -1.77 14.98
C SER A 123 -9.30 -2.35 16.40
N SER A 124 -8.80 -3.57 16.58
CA SER A 124 -8.64 -4.18 17.91
C SER A 124 -7.64 -3.41 18.78
N SER A 125 -6.60 -2.84 18.19
CA SER A 125 -5.59 -2.07 18.90
C SER A 125 -6.08 -0.67 19.30
N LEU A 126 -6.86 0.00 18.45
CA LEU A 126 -7.58 1.23 18.80
C LEU A 126 -8.57 1.00 19.94
N ARG A 127 -9.32 -0.11 19.90
CA ARG A 127 -10.20 -0.51 20.99
C ARG A 127 -9.46 -0.77 22.30
N ALA A 128 -8.30 -1.40 22.24
CA ALA A 128 -7.44 -1.60 23.41
C ALA A 128 -6.95 -0.26 23.97
N TYR A 129 -6.52 0.64 23.09
CA TYR A 129 -6.02 1.96 23.44
C TYR A 129 -7.09 2.84 24.12
N LYS A 130 -8.33 2.86 23.61
CA LYS A 130 -9.48 3.51 24.28
C LYS A 130 -9.71 3.01 25.71
N LYS A 131 -9.30 1.78 26.02
CA LYS A 131 -9.41 1.15 27.34
C LYS A 131 -8.13 1.28 28.18
N GLY A 132 -7.15 2.07 27.74
CA GLY A 132 -5.85 2.20 28.41
C GLY A 132 -5.00 0.93 28.38
N LYS A 133 -5.24 0.02 27.42
CA LYS A 133 -4.52 -1.24 27.26
C LYS A 133 -3.55 -1.18 26.09
N SER A 134 -2.46 -1.93 26.20
CA SER A 134 -1.51 -2.11 25.09
C SER A 134 -2.12 -2.94 23.95
N PRO A 135 -1.71 -2.70 22.69
CA PRO A 135 -2.11 -3.51 21.55
C PRO A 135 -1.58 -4.95 21.65
N SER A 136 -2.15 -5.82 20.84
CA SER A 136 -1.67 -7.18 20.68
C SER A 136 -0.26 -7.22 20.07
N LYS A 137 0.54 -8.22 20.46
CA LYS A 137 1.89 -8.47 19.91
C LYS A 137 1.89 -9.44 18.72
N MET A 138 0.79 -9.52 17.96
CA MET A 138 0.64 -10.47 16.85
C MET A 138 1.70 -10.33 15.75
N VAL A 139 2.37 -9.18 15.64
CA VAL A 139 3.43 -8.92 14.63
C VAL A 139 4.84 -9.18 15.18
N ALA A 140 4.98 -9.69 16.41
CA ALA A 140 6.29 -9.89 17.05
C ALA A 140 7.23 -10.82 16.27
N GLU A 141 6.65 -11.76 15.52
CA GLU A 141 7.40 -12.71 14.68
C GLU A 141 7.63 -12.21 13.24
N GLY A 142 7.19 -10.98 12.93
CA GLY A 142 7.43 -10.30 11.66
C GLY A 142 6.18 -10.04 10.82
N ILE A 143 6.27 -9.01 9.98
CA ILE A 143 5.22 -8.56 9.07
C ILE A 143 4.84 -9.65 8.06
N ASP A 144 5.83 -10.32 7.45
CA ASP A 144 5.60 -11.37 6.46
C ASP A 144 4.84 -12.57 7.04
N ARG A 145 5.21 -12.94 8.28
CA ARG A 145 4.51 -14.01 8.98
C ARG A 145 3.07 -13.62 9.26
N TYR A 146 2.84 -12.41 9.77
CA TYR A 146 1.50 -11.91 10.03
C TYR A 146 0.63 -11.84 8.77
N ASN A 147 1.22 -11.43 7.65
CA ASN A 147 0.60 -11.40 6.32
C ASN A 147 0.18 -12.80 5.89
N ALA A 148 1.11 -13.78 5.95
CA ALA A 148 0.83 -15.17 5.60
C ALA A 148 -0.26 -15.79 6.49
N GLU A 149 -0.22 -15.52 7.80
CA GLU A 149 -1.25 -15.98 8.73
C GLU A 149 -2.61 -15.35 8.45
N SER A 150 -2.65 -14.05 8.10
CA SER A 150 -3.91 -13.36 7.77
C SER A 150 -4.57 -13.90 6.52
N VAL A 151 -3.77 -14.29 5.52
CA VAL A 151 -4.24 -15.02 4.34
C VAL A 151 -4.68 -16.45 4.71
N ALA A 152 -3.87 -17.17 5.50
CA ALA A 152 -4.15 -18.55 5.87
C ALA A 152 -5.45 -18.70 6.67
N ARG A 153 -5.74 -17.78 7.60
CA ARG A 153 -6.98 -17.76 8.39
C ARG A 153 -8.25 -17.66 7.52
N ARG A 154 -8.12 -17.14 6.29
CA ARG A 154 -9.23 -16.95 5.33
C ARG A 154 -9.19 -17.92 4.16
N LYS A 155 -8.33 -18.95 4.21
CA LYS A 155 -8.11 -19.88 3.10
C LYS A 155 -9.41 -20.53 2.60
N GLU A 156 -10.27 -20.96 3.53
CA GLU A 156 -11.52 -21.66 3.22
C GLU A 156 -12.69 -20.72 2.86
N MET A 157 -12.50 -19.39 2.96
CA MET A 157 -13.50 -18.43 2.53
C MET A 157 -13.60 -18.41 1.00
N SER A 158 -14.79 -18.23 0.47
CA SER A 158 -14.98 -17.85 -0.93
C SER A 158 -14.49 -16.42 -1.19
N LEU A 159 -14.30 -16.06 -2.47
CA LEU A 159 -13.95 -14.68 -2.85
C LEU A 159 -14.98 -13.65 -2.32
N VAL A 160 -16.27 -14.00 -2.38
CA VAL A 160 -17.36 -13.14 -1.90
C VAL A 160 -17.27 -12.93 -0.38
N GLN A 161 -17.04 -14.02 0.37
CA GLN A 161 -16.85 -13.93 1.82
C GLN A 161 -15.59 -13.11 2.20
N SER A 162 -14.48 -13.29 1.47
CA SER A 162 -13.28 -12.48 1.65
C SER A 162 -13.53 -10.99 1.42
N ARG A 163 -14.30 -10.62 0.37
CA ARG A 163 -14.68 -9.22 0.13
C ARG A 163 -15.57 -8.68 1.24
N GLN A 164 -16.55 -9.45 1.70
CA GLN A 164 -17.40 -9.06 2.84
C GLN A 164 -16.59 -8.82 4.12
N GLU A 165 -15.63 -9.70 4.43
CA GLU A 165 -14.77 -9.53 5.61
C GLU A 165 -13.83 -8.33 5.46
N TYR A 166 -13.29 -8.11 4.26
CA TYR A 166 -12.46 -6.96 3.92
C TYR A 166 -13.19 -5.62 4.10
N ASP A 167 -14.45 -5.54 3.65
CA ASP A 167 -15.29 -4.34 3.81
C ASP A 167 -15.70 -4.15 5.28
N ALA A 168 -16.08 -5.24 5.96
CA ALA A 168 -16.46 -5.22 7.37
C ALA A 168 -15.29 -4.79 8.26
N ALA A 169 -14.07 -5.28 8.00
CA ALA A 169 -12.88 -4.92 8.76
C ALA A 169 -12.59 -3.41 8.67
N ARG A 170 -12.67 -2.81 7.47
CA ARG A 170 -12.56 -1.36 7.30
C ARG A 170 -13.64 -0.59 8.05
N GLY A 171 -14.89 -1.07 8.00
CA GLY A 171 -15.99 -0.49 8.77
C GLY A 171 -15.69 -0.43 10.27
N ARG A 172 -15.08 -1.49 10.83
CA ARG A 172 -14.63 -1.49 12.24
C ARG A 172 -13.56 -0.43 12.49
N VAL A 173 -12.58 -0.26 11.61
CA VAL A 173 -11.54 0.78 11.78
C VAL A 173 -12.17 2.18 11.82
N ILE A 174 -13.07 2.47 10.87
CA ILE A 174 -13.78 3.75 10.80
C ILE A 174 -14.58 4.00 12.08
N GLN A 175 -15.31 2.99 12.55
CA GLN A 175 -16.07 3.09 13.80
C GLN A 175 -15.15 3.38 15.00
N GLU A 176 -14.06 2.64 15.15
CA GLU A 176 -13.15 2.82 16.29
C GLU A 176 -12.48 4.21 16.28
N LEU A 177 -12.21 4.77 15.10
CA LEU A 177 -11.70 6.14 14.93
C LEU A 177 -12.75 7.22 15.27
N ARG A 178 -14.02 7.04 14.84
CA ARG A 178 -15.11 7.98 15.19
C ARG A 178 -15.38 8.03 16.68
N GLU A 179 -15.26 6.89 17.35
CA GLU A 179 -15.46 6.77 18.80
C GLU A 179 -14.20 7.14 19.61
N LEU A 180 -13.11 7.57 18.96
CA LEU A 180 -11.89 7.90 19.66
C LEU A 180 -12.04 9.26 20.38
N PRO A 181 -11.74 9.35 21.69
CA PRO A 181 -11.74 10.63 22.38
C PRO A 181 -10.74 11.62 21.72
N PRO A 182 -11.13 12.88 21.47
CA PRO A 182 -10.28 13.88 20.81
C PRO A 182 -8.88 14.02 21.41
N GLU A 183 -8.76 13.92 22.74
CA GLU A 183 -7.50 14.01 23.48
C GLU A 183 -6.51 12.87 23.19
N MET A 184 -6.99 11.75 22.66
CA MET A 184 -6.16 10.60 22.29
C MET A 184 -5.51 10.76 20.91
N LEU A 185 -5.99 11.68 20.08
CA LEU A 185 -5.46 11.90 18.72
C LEU A 185 -4.02 12.41 18.72
N THR A 186 -3.68 13.24 19.71
CA THR A 186 -2.35 13.86 19.84
C THR A 186 -1.40 13.06 20.70
N GLN A 187 -1.89 12.02 21.37
CA GLN A 187 -1.08 11.18 22.24
C GLN A 187 -0.27 10.15 21.45
N LYS A 188 0.80 9.69 22.09
CA LYS A 188 1.55 8.55 21.59
C LYS A 188 0.77 7.27 21.81
N TYR A 189 0.66 6.51 20.74
CA TYR A 189 0.00 5.23 20.64
C TYR A 189 1.06 4.15 20.39
N PRO A 190 1.18 3.14 21.25
CA PRO A 190 2.02 1.98 20.96
C PRO A 190 1.47 1.27 19.72
N ALA A 191 2.26 1.17 18.66
CA ALA A 191 1.82 0.54 17.42
C ALA A 191 1.86 -0.99 17.56
N PRO A 192 0.91 -1.74 16.97
CA PRO A 192 0.87 -3.20 17.09
C PRO A 192 2.04 -3.92 16.38
N TRP A 193 2.74 -3.21 15.49
CA TRP A 193 3.98 -3.65 14.83
C TRP A 193 5.27 -3.15 15.51
N GLY A 194 5.15 -2.55 16.70
CA GLY A 194 6.27 -2.01 17.47
C GLY A 194 6.53 -0.53 17.19
N GLY A 195 7.16 0.14 18.17
CA GLY A 195 7.35 1.59 18.17
C GLY A 195 6.14 2.37 18.70
N GLU A 196 6.27 3.70 18.71
CA GLU A 196 5.22 4.63 19.12
C GLU A 196 4.82 5.49 17.93
N CYS A 197 3.52 5.54 17.62
CA CYS A 197 2.91 6.32 16.54
C CYS A 197 1.92 7.34 17.12
N THR A 198 1.45 8.28 16.31
CA THR A 198 0.19 9.02 16.59
C THR A 198 -0.94 8.41 15.76
N ILE A 199 -2.20 8.71 16.10
CA ILE A 199 -3.35 8.25 15.31
C ILE A 199 -3.25 8.75 13.86
N SER A 200 -2.85 10.01 13.66
CA SER A 200 -2.63 10.56 12.32
C SER A 200 -1.51 9.84 11.56
N SER A 201 -0.47 9.34 12.23
CA SER A 201 0.56 8.52 11.57
C SER A 201 0.03 7.15 11.16
N ILE A 202 -0.80 6.49 11.99
CA ILE A 202 -1.46 5.22 11.63
C ILE A 202 -2.34 5.40 10.38
N VAL A 203 -3.19 6.43 10.37
CA VAL A 203 -4.06 6.71 9.22
C VAL A 203 -3.25 6.91 7.94
N ARG A 204 -2.16 7.68 8.00
CA ARG A 204 -1.28 7.89 6.84
C ARG A 204 -0.64 6.61 6.33
N ILE A 205 -0.21 5.72 7.25
CA ILE A 205 0.34 4.41 6.87
C ILE A 205 -0.70 3.61 6.09
N PHE A 206 -1.94 3.53 6.59
CA PHE A 206 -3.00 2.75 5.94
C PHE A 206 -3.43 3.34 4.59
N VAL A 207 -3.56 4.66 4.50
CA VAL A 207 -3.83 5.35 3.23
C VAL A 207 -2.74 5.05 2.20
N SER A 208 -1.46 5.22 2.58
CA SER A 208 -0.34 4.95 1.69
C SER A 208 -0.27 3.49 1.24
N HIS A 209 -0.54 2.57 2.16
CA HIS A 209 -0.51 1.12 1.90
C HIS A 209 -1.55 0.72 0.85
N GLU A 210 -2.78 1.24 0.94
CA GLU A 210 -3.81 0.95 -0.05
C GLU A 210 -3.52 1.55 -1.42
N GLN A 211 -3.02 2.79 -1.45
CA GLN A 211 -2.65 3.48 -2.68
C GLN A 211 -1.51 2.78 -3.42
N GLU A 212 -0.57 2.23 -2.67
CA GLU A 212 0.52 1.45 -3.22
C GLU A 212 0.02 0.14 -3.85
N HIS A 213 -0.85 -0.60 -3.16
CA HIS A 213 -1.46 -1.80 -3.71
C HIS A 213 -2.29 -1.50 -4.96
N ALA A 214 -3.07 -0.40 -4.95
CA ALA A 214 -3.81 0.05 -6.11
C ALA A 214 -2.87 0.26 -7.31
N LYS A 215 -1.76 0.99 -7.10
CA LYS A 215 -0.75 1.24 -8.13
C LYS A 215 -0.10 -0.05 -8.65
N GLN A 216 0.22 -0.99 -7.77
CA GLN A 216 0.82 -2.28 -8.16
C GLN A 216 -0.15 -3.12 -9.01
N ILE A 217 -1.44 -3.12 -8.67
CA ILE A 217 -2.47 -3.82 -9.47
C ILE A 217 -2.62 -3.16 -10.86
N GLU A 218 -2.62 -1.83 -10.92
CA GLU A 218 -2.64 -1.10 -12.20
C GLU A 218 -1.40 -1.38 -13.07
N GLU A 219 -0.23 -1.58 -12.46
CA GLU A 219 1.01 -1.96 -13.16
C GLU A 219 0.89 -3.37 -13.75
N VAL A 220 0.37 -4.34 -12.99
CA VAL A 220 0.09 -5.70 -13.49
C VAL A 220 -0.82 -5.66 -14.72
N LEU A 221 -1.84 -4.80 -14.72
CA LEU A 221 -2.73 -4.64 -15.87
C LEU A 221 -2.00 -4.09 -17.10
N LYS A 222 -1.13 -3.09 -16.93
CA LYS A 222 -0.34 -2.49 -18.03
C LYS A 222 0.61 -3.51 -18.66
N ASP A 223 1.30 -4.29 -17.83
CA ASP A 223 2.24 -5.31 -18.29
C ASP A 223 1.53 -6.48 -19.01
N SER A 224 0.24 -6.68 -18.71
CA SER A 224 -0.60 -7.71 -19.34
C SER A 224 -1.13 -7.32 -20.73
N ILE A 225 -0.97 -6.06 -21.16
CA ILE A 225 -1.38 -5.57 -22.49
C ILE A 225 -0.14 -5.57 -23.40
N PRO A 226 -0.05 -6.44 -24.42
CA PRO A 226 1.10 -6.45 -25.31
C PRO A 226 1.13 -5.18 -26.17
N GLY A 227 2.17 -4.36 -26.01
CA GLY A 227 2.58 -3.32 -26.96
C GLY A 227 2.20 -1.89 -26.58
N ASN A 228 3.19 -1.13 -26.13
CA ASN A 228 3.33 0.30 -26.39
C ASN A 228 4.77 0.54 -26.86
#